data_AF-A0A2B5HUS8-F1
#
_entry.id   AF-A0A2B5HUS8-F1
#
_cell.length_a   1.000
_cell.length_b   1.000
_cell.length_c   1.000
_cell.angle_alpha   90.00
_cell.angle_beta   90.00
_cell.angle_gamma   90.00
#
_symmetry.space_group_name_H-M   'P 1'
#
loop_
_entity.id
_entity.type
_entity.pdbx_description
1 polymer ?
#
loop_
_entity_poly.entity_id
_entity_poly.type
_entity_poly.pdbx_seq_one_letter_code
_entity_poly.pdbx_strand_id
1 'polypeptide(L)'
;MIANLEPRIQQITVELLDAVQKKGKMDLIADFAFPLPFRVIAEMLGIPVLYQEKIYDLWVSIKADPNQDHHAWIKEHYSCI
;
A
#
# COMPACT_ATOMS: atom_id res chain seq x y z
N MET A 1 9.31 15.19 -14.43
CA MET A 1 8.00 14.80 -13.85
C MET A 1 8.13 13.60 -12.92
N ILE A 2 8.54 12.41 -13.39
CA ILE A 2 8.76 11.25 -12.49
C ILE A 2 9.99 11.45 -11.58
N ALA A 3 11.08 12.04 -12.09
CA ALA A 3 12.28 12.30 -11.28
C ALA A 3 12.04 13.16 -10.02
N ASN A 4 10.99 13.99 -10.02
CA ASN A 4 10.66 14.82 -8.86
C ASN A 4 10.09 14.00 -7.68
N LEU A 5 9.73 12.74 -7.90
CA LEU A 5 9.27 11.83 -6.86
C LEU A 5 10.43 11.20 -6.08
N GLU A 6 11.66 11.26 -6.61
CA GLU A 6 12.83 10.66 -5.95
C GLU A 6 12.99 11.08 -4.48
N PRO A 7 12.91 12.39 -4.12
CA PRO A 7 13.03 12.79 -2.71
C PRO A 7 11.92 12.19 -1.84
N ARG A 8 10.71 12.05 -2.40
CA ARG A 8 9.58 11.48 -1.66
C ARG A 8 9.69 9.97 -1.51
N ILE A 9 10.13 9.26 -2.55
CA ILE A 9 10.40 7.82 -2.51
C ILE A 9 11.49 7.51 -1.48
N GLN A 10 12.54 8.33 -1.42
CA GLN A 10 13.59 8.22 -0.40
C GLN A 10 13.02 8.43 1.01
N GLN A 11 12.18 9.44 1.20
CA GLN A 11 11.55 9.69 2.50
C GLN A 11 10.67 8.51 2.95
N ILE A 12 9.82 7.98 2.06
CA ILE A 12 8.98 6.81 2.36
C ILE A 12 9.85 5.57 2.66
N THR A 13 10.95 5.41 1.92
CA THR A 13 11.93 4.34 2.14
C THR A 13 12.51 4.41 3.55
N VAL A 14 12.94 5.59 4.00
CA VAL A 14 13.48 5.81 5.35
C VAL A 14 12.40 5.52 6.41
N GLU A 15 11.18 6.02 6.23
CA GLU A 15 10.07 5.77 7.16
C GLU A 15 9.76 4.27 7.33
N LEU A 16 9.79 3.50 6.24
CA LEU A 16 9.59 2.05 6.29
C LEU A 16 10.75 1.33 6.98
N LEU A 17 11.98 1.73 6.69
CA LEU A 17 13.19 1.16 7.29
C LEU A 17 13.28 1.46 8.80
N ASP A 18 12.92 2.66 9.23
CA ASP A 18 12.86 3.03 10.65
C ASP A 18 11.80 2.20 11.41
N ALA A 19 10.68 1.89 10.76
CA ALA A 19 9.62 1.08 11.35
C ALA A 19 10.08 -0.38 11.58
N VAL A 20 10.80 -0.98 10.64
CA VAL A 20 11.33 -2.35 10.78
C VAL A 20 12.57 -2.41 11.67
N GLN A 21 13.39 -1.36 11.70
CA GLN A 21 14.56 -1.29 12.57
C GLN A 21 14.13 -1.42 14.05
N LYS A 22 13.03 -0.78 14.44
CA LYS A 22 12.43 -0.92 15.78
C LYS A 22 11.98 -2.34 16.12
N LYS A 23 11.60 -3.14 15.10
CA LYS A 23 11.18 -4.54 15.27
C LYS A 23 12.38 -5.51 15.36
N GLY A 24 13.57 -5.11 14.88
CA GLY A 24 14.76 -5.95 14.83
C GLY A 24 14.71 -7.10 13.81
N LYS A 25 13.64 -7.18 13.02
CA LYS A 25 13.42 -8.16 11.95
C LYS A 25 12.56 -7.54 10.85
N MET A 26 12.74 -8.00 9.62
CA MET A 26 12.04 -7.49 8.43
C MET A 26 11.65 -8.63 7.50
N ASP A 27 10.37 -8.67 7.12
CA ASP A 27 9.93 -9.35 5.90
C ASP A 27 10.09 -8.37 4.73
N LEU A 28 11.04 -8.63 3.83
CA LEU A 28 11.34 -7.71 2.73
C LEU A 28 10.12 -7.42 1.85
N ILE A 29 9.24 -8.40 1.66
CA ILE A 29 8.06 -8.23 0.80
C ILE A 29 7.00 -7.45 1.57
N ALA A 30 6.58 -7.98 2.72
CA ALA A 30 5.45 -7.44 3.46
C ALA A 30 5.75 -6.08 4.11
N ASP A 31 6.96 -5.89 4.63
CA ASP A 31 7.32 -4.67 5.35
C ASP A 31 7.95 -3.58 4.46
N PHE A 32 8.41 -3.89 3.24
CA PHE A 32 9.11 -2.91 2.38
C PHE A 32 8.66 -2.87 0.92
N ALA A 33 8.91 -3.95 0.15
CA ALA A 33 8.72 -3.95 -1.30
C ALA A 33 7.27 -3.76 -1.72
N PHE A 34 6.33 -4.22 -0.89
CA PHE A 34 4.91 -4.03 -1.09
C PHE A 34 4.42 -2.61 -0.67
N PRO A 35 4.66 -2.14 0.57
CA PRO A 35 4.16 -0.84 1.01
C PRO A 35 4.80 0.37 0.31
N LEU A 36 6.06 0.29 -0.14
CA LEU A 36 6.75 1.41 -0.79
C LEU A 36 6.04 1.92 -2.06
N PRO A 37 5.88 1.12 -3.14
CA PRO A 37 5.22 1.57 -4.36
C PRO A 37 3.75 1.93 -4.11
N PHE A 38 3.09 1.22 -3.18
CA PHE A 38 1.71 1.50 -2.82
C PHE A 38 1.53 2.90 -2.23
N ARG A 39 2.39 3.31 -1.26
CA ARG A 39 2.37 4.66 -0.68
C ARG A 39 2.65 5.74 -1.73
N VAL A 40 3.59 5.49 -2.64
CA VAL A 40 3.92 6.41 -3.73
C VAL A 40 2.70 6.62 -4.63
N ILE A 41 2.02 5.56 -5.04
CA ILE A 41 0.82 5.65 -5.89
C ILE A 41 -0.32 6.36 -5.14
N ALA A 42 -0.55 6.04 -3.87
CA ALA A 42 -1.58 6.68 -3.05
C ALA A 42 -1.38 8.20 -2.95
N GLU A 43 -0.13 8.66 -2.81
CA GLU A 43 0.20 10.08 -2.83
C GLU A 43 0.03 10.73 -4.20
N MET A 44 0.43 10.04 -5.27
CA MET A 44 0.22 10.51 -6.64
C MET A 44 -1.28 10.69 -6.95
N LEU A 45 -2.14 9.86 -6.36
CA LEU A 45 -3.59 9.93 -6.49
C LEU A 45 -4.25 10.91 -5.49
N GLY A 46 -3.48 11.53 -4.60
CA GLY A 46 -4.00 12.48 -3.59
C GLY A 46 -4.86 11.82 -2.52
N ILE A 47 -4.71 10.52 -2.28
CA ILE A 47 -5.49 9.77 -1.31
C ILE A 47 -5.05 10.19 0.12
N PRO A 48 -5.98 10.68 0.97
CA PRO A 48 -5.64 11.05 2.34
C PRO A 48 -5.06 9.86 3.12
N VAL A 49 -4.06 10.12 3.97
CA VAL A 49 -3.34 9.11 4.76
C VAL A 49 -4.30 8.20 5.56
N LEU A 50 -5.43 8.76 6.02
CA LEU A 50 -6.49 8.05 6.74
C LEU A 50 -7.13 6.89 5.95
N TYR A 51 -7.04 6.90 4.62
CA TYR A 51 -7.51 5.81 3.76
C TYR A 51 -6.40 4.81 3.40
N GLN A 52 -5.12 5.14 3.64
CA GLN A 52 -4.01 4.27 3.26
C GLN A 52 -4.03 2.95 4.04
N GLU A 53 -4.39 2.96 5.33
CA GLU A 53 -4.57 1.74 6.14
C GLU A 53 -5.69 0.87 5.60
N LYS A 54 -6.87 1.45 5.32
CA LYS A 54 -8.01 0.71 4.76
C LYS A 54 -7.71 0.10 3.39
N ILE A 55 -7.00 0.83 2.53
CA ILE A 55 -6.65 0.32 1.20
C ILE A 55 -5.54 -0.74 1.31
N TYR A 56 -4.60 -0.60 2.26
CA TYR A 56 -3.63 -1.64 2.56
C TYR A 56 -4.30 -2.93 3.05
N ASP A 57 -5.24 -2.83 3.99
CA ASP A 57 -6.04 -3.96 4.49
C ASP A 57 -6.86 -4.61 3.38
N LEU A 58 -7.48 -3.80 2.52
CA LEU A 58 -8.17 -4.28 1.32
C LEU A 58 -7.22 -5.07 0.42
N TRP A 59 -6.02 -4.57 0.19
CA TRP A 59 -5.03 -5.23 -0.66
C TRP A 59 -4.52 -6.55 -0.05
N VAL A 60 -4.31 -6.60 1.26
CA VAL A 60 -3.97 -7.83 1.99
C VAL A 60 -5.10 -8.85 1.87
N SER A 61 -6.36 -8.42 2.00
CA SER A 61 -7.53 -9.30 1.86
C SER A 61 -7.69 -9.86 0.44
N ILE A 62 -7.37 -9.08 -0.60
CA ILE A 62 -7.36 -9.53 -2.01
C ILE A 62 -6.35 -10.67 -2.22
N LYS A 63 -5.19 -10.63 -1.55
CA LYS A 63 -4.19 -11.71 -1.64
C LYS A 63 -4.52 -12.97 -0.86
N ALA A 64 -5.42 -12.89 0.12
CA ALA A 64 -5.73 -14.02 0.99
C ALA A 64 -6.58 -15.11 0.32
N ASP A 65 -7.14 -14.86 -0.86
CA ASP A 65 -7.97 -15.83 -1.58
C ASP A 65 -7.54 -15.99 -3.06
N PRO A 66 -6.77 -17.05 -3.41
CA PRO A 66 -6.35 -17.32 -4.78
C PRO A 66 -7.48 -17.80 -5.70
N ASN A 67 -8.73 -17.95 -5.21
CA ASN A 67 -9.88 -18.45 -5.97
C ASN A 67 -11.08 -17.48 -5.99
N GLN A 68 -10.90 -16.22 -5.59
CA GLN A 68 -11.99 -15.24 -5.65
C GLN A 68 -12.03 -14.46 -6.96
N ASP A 69 -13.17 -14.54 -7.65
CA ASP A 69 -13.55 -13.62 -8.71
C ASP A 69 -13.76 -12.21 -8.13
N HIS A 70 -12.68 -11.42 -8.08
CA HIS A 70 -12.67 -10.06 -7.55
C HIS A 70 -13.71 -9.12 -8.21
N HIS A 71 -14.18 -9.45 -9.42
CA HIS A 71 -15.20 -8.70 -10.14
C HIS A 71 -16.61 -8.80 -9.53
N ALA A 72 -16.93 -9.89 -8.80
CA ALA A 72 -18.24 -10.07 -8.18
C ALA A 72 -18.36 -9.23 -6.88
N TRP A 73 -17.34 -9.31 -6.02
CA TRP A 73 -17.33 -8.61 -4.73
C TRP A 73 -17.30 -7.08 -4.86
N ILE A 74 -16.56 -6.53 -5.83
CA ILE A 74 -16.50 -5.08 -6.07
C ILE A 74 -17.87 -4.54 -6.48
N LYS A 75 -18.62 -5.25 -7.32
CA LYS A 75 -19.97 -4.85 -7.73
C LYS A 75 -20.95 -4.86 -6.56
N GLU A 76 -20.81 -5.81 -5.65
CA GLU A 76 -21.71 -5.94 -4.50
C GLU A 76 -21.41 -4.90 -3.40
N HIS A 77 -20.13 -4.59 -3.15
CA HIS A 77 -19.72 -3.69 -2.06
C HIS A 77 -19.53 -2.21 -2.45
N TYR A 78 -19.36 -1.88 -3.73
CA TYR A 78 -19.21 -0.50 -4.21
C TYR A 78 -20.37 -0.02 -5.11
N SER A 79 -21.52 -0.70 -5.07
CA SER A 79 -22.72 -0.32 -5.85
C SER A 79 -23.31 1.06 -5.50
N CYS A 80 -22.88 1.69 -4.41
CA CYS A 80 -23.43 2.97 -3.93
C CYS A 80 -22.47 4.17 -4.11
N ILE A 81 -21.43 4.04 -4.94
CA ILE A 81 -20.63 5.16 -5.45
C ILE A 81 -20.80 5.19 -6.96
#